data_AF-A0A9E5VIX5-F1
#
_entry.id   AF-A0A9E5VIX5-F1
#
_cell.length_a   1.000
_cell.length_b   1.000
_cell.length_c   1.000
_cell.angle_alpha   90.00
_cell.angle_beta   90.00
_cell.angle_gamma   90.00
#
_symmetry.space_group_name_H-M   'P 1'
#
loop_
_entity.id
_entity.type
_entity.pdbx_description
1 polymer ?
#
loop_
_entity_poly.entity_id
_entity_poly.type
_entity_poly.pdbx_seq_one_letter_code
_entity_poly.pdbx_strand_id
1 'polypeptide(L)'
;MTDVTYEIVTGTDLDEIGVNFFAGVIRNRFVTAEYFEYRQLIELRIGTSQLSRAHRNSIRNMLFDSLHSRSNDVQFDDHSVCMFIPVELDWLERMNRLITFLIDACDDLSIQSGCFLCGSTQDDIRPLEVGSVRAFLCKNCIEKLNRDLRLALQEKHNTNRFSFLSRGSFDSGENTLAGIFGAFIGMCIGILSWFFLTQHPVGYPLAGFVLSFLIFFGYKKLSTKMSILGLIICVTMLVISFLLSFFFSESVRLLVELNSNLTIDSPPYTFADITKSFFTYLSMPEYKDQIVNNFLLSSMLAFVTALLRYIMYCRED
;
A
#
# COMPACT_ATOMS: atom_id res chain seq x y z
N MET A 1 8.54 -4.53 46.30
CA MET A 1 8.46 -4.16 44.88
C MET A 1 8.66 -2.66 44.87
N THR A 2 9.84 -2.22 44.46
CA THR A 2 10.19 -0.80 44.38
C THR A 2 9.29 -0.16 43.33
N ASP A 3 8.50 0.82 43.73
CA ASP A 3 7.71 1.61 42.80
C ASP A 3 8.66 2.63 42.17
N VAL A 4 9.29 2.22 41.05
CA VAL A 4 10.29 3.02 40.34
C VAL A 4 9.73 4.40 40.00
N THR A 5 8.46 4.47 39.58
CA THR A 5 7.78 5.73 39.29
C THR A 5 7.74 6.63 40.51
N TYR A 6 7.30 6.09 41.65
CA TYR A 6 7.28 6.84 42.91
C TYR A 6 8.68 7.33 43.31
N GLU A 7 9.70 6.47 43.19
CA GLU A 7 11.09 6.80 43.52
C GLU A 7 11.69 7.87 42.61
N ILE A 8 11.41 7.87 41.30
CA ILE A 8 11.86 8.93 40.39
C ILE A 8 11.19 10.26 40.75
N VAL A 9 9.87 10.28 40.88
CA VAL A 9 9.10 11.51 41.12
C VAL A 9 9.40 12.13 42.48
N THR A 10 9.67 11.31 43.50
CA THR A 10 10.00 11.82 44.85
C THR A 10 11.48 12.05 45.08
N GLY A 11 12.35 11.36 44.32
CA GLY A 11 13.80 11.39 44.49
C GLY A 11 14.56 12.26 43.51
N THR A 12 13.87 12.83 42.50
CA THR A 12 14.45 13.70 41.47
C THR A 12 13.54 14.87 41.12
N ASP A 13 14.07 15.85 40.39
CA ASP A 13 13.31 16.99 39.85
C ASP A 13 12.60 16.65 38.50
N LEU A 14 12.28 15.37 38.27
CA LEU A 14 11.62 14.92 37.05
C LEU A 14 10.14 14.63 37.33
N ASP A 15 9.27 15.17 36.48
CA ASP A 15 7.84 14.90 36.52
C ASP A 15 7.47 13.79 35.55
N GLU A 16 6.49 12.95 35.90
CA GLU A 16 5.91 11.98 34.97
C GLU A 16 5.03 12.71 33.94
N ILE A 17 5.48 12.74 32.68
CA ILE A 17 4.75 13.35 31.56
C ILE A 17 3.90 12.31 30.83
N GLY A 18 4.34 11.06 30.83
CA GLY A 18 3.67 9.92 30.23
C GLY A 18 4.02 8.63 30.94
N VAL A 19 3.33 7.53 30.61
CA VAL A 19 3.54 6.24 31.30
C VAL A 19 5.00 5.82 31.19
N ASN A 20 5.67 5.73 32.34
CA ASN A 20 7.10 5.41 32.48
C ASN A 20 8.05 6.40 31.79
N PHE A 21 7.58 7.62 31.50
CA PHE A 21 8.36 8.69 30.87
C PHE A 21 8.36 9.94 31.74
N PHE A 22 9.56 10.29 32.18
CA PHE A 22 9.81 11.38 33.10
C PHE A 22 10.62 12.47 32.41
N ALA A 23 10.28 13.72 32.65
CA ALA A 23 11.00 14.85 32.10
C ALA A 23 11.03 16.01 33.08
N GLY A 24 12.12 16.77 33.05
CA GLY A 24 12.29 17.93 33.90
C GLY A 24 13.41 18.84 33.41
N VAL A 25 13.49 20.02 34.02
CA VAL A 25 14.53 21.00 33.75
C VAL A 25 15.41 21.12 34.99
N ILE A 26 16.61 20.55 34.94
CA ILE A 26 17.56 20.54 36.06
C ILE A 26 18.70 21.47 35.71
N ARG A 27 18.95 22.53 36.50
CA ARG A 27 20.00 23.53 36.24
C ARG A 27 19.98 24.07 34.80
N ASN A 28 18.80 24.40 34.28
CA ASN A 28 18.58 24.86 32.90
C ASN A 28 18.96 23.82 31.82
N ARG A 29 18.97 22.53 32.17
CA ARG A 29 19.20 21.41 31.27
C ARG A 29 17.94 20.58 31.10
N PHE A 30 17.64 20.22 29.86
CA PHE A 30 16.52 19.34 29.53
C PHE A 30 16.92 17.90 29.80
N VAL A 31 16.30 17.28 30.80
CA VAL A 31 16.61 15.91 31.24
C VAL A 31 15.35 15.07 31.10
N THR A 32 15.50 13.89 30.52
CA THR A 32 14.43 12.89 30.43
C THR A 32 14.90 11.55 30.94
N ALA A 33 14.04 10.81 31.61
CA ALA A 33 14.26 9.42 32.00
C ALA A 33 13.09 8.56 31.48
N GLU A 34 13.39 7.42 30.87
CA GLU A 34 12.37 6.45 30.42
C GLU A 34 12.63 5.08 31.05
N TYR A 35 11.63 4.55 31.75
CA TYR A 35 11.72 3.26 32.42
C TYR A 35 11.17 2.12 31.55
N PHE A 36 12.04 1.18 31.20
CA PHE A 36 11.70 -0.04 30.46
C PHE A 36 11.47 -1.20 31.42
N GLU A 37 10.24 -1.34 31.92
CA GLU A 37 9.85 -2.33 32.94
C GLU A 37 10.28 -3.77 32.60
N TYR A 38 10.05 -4.23 31.37
CA TYR A 38 10.43 -5.58 30.94
C TYR A 38 11.94 -5.87 30.98
N ARG A 39 12.77 -4.81 30.93
CA ARG A 39 14.23 -4.92 30.90
C ARG A 39 14.87 -4.49 32.22
N GLN A 40 14.11 -3.91 33.15
CA GLN A 40 14.63 -3.31 34.39
C GLN A 40 15.74 -2.29 34.10
N LEU A 41 15.52 -1.43 33.10
CA LEU A 41 16.47 -0.42 32.66
C LEU A 41 15.81 0.96 32.60
N ILE A 42 16.55 1.99 32.96
CA ILE A 42 16.18 3.39 32.76
C ILE A 42 17.10 3.98 31.69
N GLU A 43 16.51 4.53 30.63
CA GLU A 43 17.24 5.37 29.69
C GLU A 43 17.23 6.81 30.21
N LEU A 44 18.40 7.32 30.57
CA LEU A 44 18.59 8.71 30.95
C LEU A 44 19.12 9.47 29.73
N ARG A 45 18.50 10.60 29.40
CA ARG A 45 18.90 11.43 28.27
C ARG A 45 18.94 12.91 28.63
N ILE A 46 19.99 13.60 28.17
CA ILE A 46 20.19 15.04 28.37
C ILE A 46 20.27 15.75 27.01
N GLY A 47 19.50 16.81 26.86
CA GLY A 47 19.47 17.65 25.67
C GLY A 47 20.71 18.51 25.49
N THR A 48 21.15 18.63 24.26
CA THR A 48 22.27 19.50 23.88
C THR A 48 21.96 20.23 22.58
N SER A 49 22.50 21.44 22.41
CA SER A 49 22.32 22.22 21.20
C SER A 49 23.15 21.65 20.05
N GLN A 50 24.41 21.30 20.30
CA GLN A 50 25.26 20.66 19.30
C GLN A 50 26.41 19.88 19.94
N LEU A 51 26.52 18.59 19.60
CA LEU A 51 27.63 17.75 20.04
C LEU A 51 28.66 17.55 18.93
N SER A 52 29.74 18.32 18.96
CA SER A 52 30.92 18.11 18.11
C SER A 52 31.63 16.80 18.47
N ARG A 53 32.43 16.25 17.55
CA ARG A 53 33.23 15.04 17.82
C ARG A 53 34.20 15.26 19.00
N ALA A 54 34.72 16.47 19.17
CA ALA A 54 35.58 16.83 20.29
C ALA A 54 34.79 16.77 21.62
N HIS A 55 33.58 17.36 21.67
CA HIS A 55 32.71 17.30 22.85
C HIS A 55 32.40 15.85 23.25
N ARG A 56 32.02 15.01 22.29
CA ARG A 56 31.72 13.58 22.53
C ARG A 56 32.91 12.84 23.13
N ASN A 57 34.13 13.12 22.64
CA ASN A 57 35.35 12.51 23.17
C ASN A 57 35.68 13.03 24.58
N SER A 58 35.55 14.33 24.82
CA SER A 58 35.78 14.92 26.15
C SER A 58 34.82 14.36 27.19
N ILE A 59 33.52 14.29 26.89
CA ILE A 59 32.52 13.71 27.80
C ILE A 59 32.85 12.26 28.10
N ARG A 60 33.20 11.45 27.07
CA ARG A 60 33.59 10.05 27.27
C ARG A 60 34.81 9.91 28.19
N ASN A 61 35.82 10.76 28.01
CA ASN A 61 37.03 10.73 28.84
C ASN A 61 36.71 11.14 30.29
N MET A 62 35.98 12.24 30.50
CA MET A 62 35.57 12.68 31.83
C MET A 62 34.75 11.61 32.58
N LEU A 63 33.91 10.87 31.84
CA LEU A 63 33.05 9.83 32.39
C LEU A 63 33.85 8.57 32.74
N PHE A 64 34.86 8.23 31.94
CA PHE A 64 35.82 7.18 32.27
C PHE A 64 36.61 7.52 33.53
N ASP A 65 37.12 8.76 33.62
CA ASP A 65 37.94 9.22 34.74
C ASP A 65 37.15 9.30 36.06
N SER A 66 35.88 9.72 36.00
CA SER A 66 35.07 9.96 37.20
C SER A 66 34.34 8.72 37.71
N LEU A 67 33.88 7.84 36.82
CA LEU A 67 32.99 6.74 37.17
C LEU A 67 33.58 5.35 36.91
N HIS A 68 34.80 5.25 36.36
CA HIS A 68 35.42 4.00 35.91
C HIS A 68 34.49 3.17 34.99
N SER A 69 33.52 3.83 34.36
CA SER A 69 32.51 3.18 33.53
C SER A 69 33.10 2.83 32.17
N ARG A 70 32.66 1.72 31.57
CA ARG A 70 33.19 1.30 30.26
C ARG A 70 32.68 2.27 29.19
N SER A 71 33.53 2.60 28.22
CA SER A 71 33.26 3.57 27.15
C SER A 71 32.00 3.34 26.29
N ASN A 72 31.34 2.18 26.45
CA ASN A 72 30.17 1.74 25.70
C ASN A 72 28.84 2.06 26.39
N ASP A 73 28.86 2.58 27.62
CA ASP A 73 27.63 2.83 28.40
C ASP A 73 26.97 4.18 28.05
N VAL A 74 27.65 5.02 27.27
CA VAL A 74 27.18 6.34 26.83
C VAL A 74 27.03 6.39 25.32
N GLN A 75 25.82 6.70 24.89
CA GLN A 75 25.46 6.94 23.50
C GLN A 75 25.33 8.44 23.25
N PHE A 76 25.75 8.87 22.06
CA PHE A 76 25.70 10.27 21.65
C PHE A 76 24.91 10.39 20.37
N ASP A 77 23.78 11.10 20.45
CA ASP A 77 23.11 11.64 19.28
C ASP A 77 23.67 13.03 18.96
N ASP A 78 23.24 13.62 17.85
CA ASP A 78 23.73 14.95 17.44
C ASP A 78 23.34 16.06 18.44
N HIS A 79 22.23 15.86 19.15
CA HIS A 79 21.64 16.81 20.08
C HIS A 79 21.26 16.20 21.43
N SER A 80 21.76 15.01 21.77
CA SER A 80 21.56 14.45 23.11
C SER A 80 22.66 13.48 23.54
N VAL A 81 22.86 13.38 24.85
CA VAL A 81 23.68 12.35 25.48
C VAL A 81 22.74 11.37 26.17
N CYS A 82 22.90 10.08 25.90
CA CYS A 82 22.04 9.02 26.41
C CYS A 82 22.87 7.97 27.18
N MET A 83 22.33 7.47 28.28
CA MET A 83 22.91 6.38 29.07
C MET A 83 21.83 5.44 29.58
N PHE A 84 22.18 4.18 29.79
CA PHE A 84 21.29 3.20 30.42
C PHE A 84 21.72 2.92 31.85
N ILE A 85 20.75 2.89 32.76
CA ILE A 85 20.95 2.60 34.18
C ILE A 85 20.13 1.35 34.53
N PRO A 86 20.77 0.24 34.96
CA PRO A 86 20.05 -0.92 35.47
C PRO A 86 19.39 -0.60 36.80
N VAL A 87 18.13 -1.03 36.96
CA VAL A 87 17.35 -0.88 38.19
C VAL A 87 17.75 -1.98 39.18
N GLU A 88 18.86 -1.73 39.87
CA GLU A 88 19.44 -2.59 40.92
C GLU A 88 19.44 -1.85 42.26
N LEU A 89 20.10 -2.37 43.30
CA LEU A 89 20.28 -1.63 44.56
C LEU A 89 20.97 -0.27 44.30
N ASP A 90 20.50 0.77 44.99
CA ASP A 90 21.02 2.15 44.92
C ASP A 90 20.96 2.82 43.53
N TRP A 91 20.12 2.30 42.62
CA TRP A 91 19.97 2.82 41.25
C TRP A 91 19.61 4.31 41.20
N LEU A 92 18.78 4.78 42.13
CA LEU A 92 18.34 6.18 42.21
C LEU A 92 19.50 7.12 42.57
N GLU A 93 20.34 6.73 43.53
CA GLU A 93 21.54 7.50 43.88
C GLU A 93 22.51 7.55 42.71
N ARG A 94 22.71 6.40 42.03
CA ARG A 94 23.52 6.33 40.81
C ARG A 94 22.97 7.24 39.71
N MET A 95 21.65 7.26 39.51
CA MET A 95 21.00 8.12 38.53
C MET A 95 21.24 9.60 38.84
N ASN A 96 21.04 10.03 40.08
CA ASN A 96 21.29 11.41 40.49
C ASN A 96 22.74 11.83 40.29
N ARG A 97 23.71 10.98 40.68
CA ARG A 97 25.14 11.23 40.43
C ARG A 97 25.45 11.37 38.93
N LEU A 98 24.84 10.54 38.09
CA LEU A 98 25.00 10.58 36.64
C LEU A 98 24.38 11.84 36.02
N ILE A 99 23.21 12.26 36.48
CA ILE A 99 22.57 13.52 36.08
C ILE A 99 23.51 14.69 36.40
N THR A 100 23.95 14.81 37.65
CA THR A 100 24.85 15.88 38.08
C THR A 100 26.15 15.89 37.27
N PHE A 101 26.78 14.73 37.11
CA PHE A 101 28.01 14.59 36.33
C PHE A 101 27.84 15.06 34.89
N LEU A 102 26.80 14.63 34.20
CA LEU A 102 26.59 15.01 32.81
C LEU A 102 26.27 16.50 32.65
N ILE A 103 25.52 17.08 33.61
CA ILE A 103 25.25 18.51 33.63
C ILE A 103 26.55 19.29 33.79
N ASP A 104 27.40 18.91 34.76
CA ASP A 104 28.69 19.56 35.01
C ASP A 104 29.61 19.43 33.79
N ALA A 105 29.69 18.25 33.18
CA ALA A 105 30.45 18.03 31.94
C ALA A 105 29.96 18.93 30.78
N CYS A 106 28.65 19.17 30.67
CA CYS A 106 28.10 20.05 29.66
C CYS A 106 28.37 21.53 29.97
N ASP A 107 28.34 21.91 31.25
CA ASP A 107 28.67 23.26 31.72
C ASP A 107 30.16 23.58 31.46
N ASP A 108 31.07 22.66 31.81
CA ASP A 108 32.52 22.79 31.60
C ASP A 108 32.89 22.93 30.12
N LEU A 109 32.16 22.23 29.25
CA LEU A 109 32.33 22.31 27.80
C LEU A 109 31.51 23.45 27.14
N SER A 110 30.80 24.26 27.93
CA SER A 110 29.96 25.36 27.44
C SER A 110 28.91 24.93 26.39
N ILE A 111 28.45 23.68 26.46
CA ILE A 111 27.42 23.13 25.59
C ILE A 111 26.09 23.65 26.12
N GLN A 112 25.19 24.21 25.31
CA GLN A 112 23.85 24.61 25.78
C GLN A 112 22.84 23.47 25.65
N SER A 113 21.74 23.52 26.41
CA SER A 113 20.62 22.57 26.25
C SER A 113 19.73 23.01 25.08
N GLY A 114 19.23 22.08 24.28
CA GLY A 114 18.42 22.39 23.10
C GLY A 114 17.45 21.29 22.71
N CYS A 115 16.69 21.53 21.64
CA CYS A 115 15.76 20.57 21.05
C CYS A 115 16.49 19.29 20.63
N PHE A 116 15.98 18.12 21.01
CA PHE A 116 16.66 16.83 20.77
C PHE A 116 16.74 16.46 19.28
N LEU A 117 15.95 17.10 18.42
CA LEU A 117 15.95 16.85 16.97
C LEU A 117 16.78 17.84 16.15
N CYS A 118 16.89 19.10 16.58
CA CYS A 118 17.53 20.14 15.75
C CYS A 118 18.53 21.01 16.50
N GLY A 119 18.68 20.82 17.82
CA GLY A 119 19.63 21.58 18.63
C GLY A 119 19.25 23.03 18.91
N SER A 120 18.10 23.49 18.41
CA SER A 120 17.65 24.86 18.65
C SER A 120 17.49 25.11 20.15
N THR A 121 17.92 26.29 20.59
CA THR A 121 17.87 26.78 21.99
C THR A 121 16.73 27.78 22.20
N GLN A 122 15.70 27.75 21.35
CA GLN A 122 14.53 28.64 21.46
C GLN A 122 13.74 28.44 22.76
N ASP A 123 13.03 29.49 23.21
CA ASP A 123 12.38 29.53 24.53
C ASP A 123 11.11 28.64 24.69
N ASP A 124 10.59 28.04 23.60
CA ASP A 124 9.36 27.23 23.62
C ASP A 124 9.66 25.73 23.40
N ILE A 125 10.71 25.23 24.07
CA ILE A 125 11.05 23.80 24.08
C ILE A 125 10.36 23.14 25.27
N ARG A 126 9.59 22.09 24.99
CA ARG A 126 8.78 21.39 25.99
C ARG A 126 8.87 19.87 25.81
N PRO A 127 8.71 19.08 26.88
CA PRO A 127 8.67 17.63 26.77
C PRO A 127 7.37 17.24 26.06
N LEU A 128 7.47 16.33 25.09
CA LEU A 128 6.32 15.90 24.31
C LEU A 128 6.37 14.39 24.08
N GLU A 129 5.20 13.77 24.15
CA GLU A 129 4.97 12.39 23.72
C GLU A 129 4.06 12.41 22.47
N VAL A 130 4.61 12.00 21.31
CA VAL A 130 3.86 11.86 20.06
C VAL A 130 4.13 10.47 19.49
N GLY A 131 3.17 9.56 19.66
CA GLY A 131 3.32 8.17 19.25
C GLY A 131 4.43 7.48 20.06
N SER A 132 5.49 7.04 19.40
CA SER A 132 6.67 6.45 20.04
C SER A 132 7.81 7.45 20.27
N VAL A 133 7.62 8.73 19.92
CA VAL A 133 8.66 9.76 20.08
C VAL A 133 8.42 10.49 21.38
N ARG A 134 9.39 10.38 22.30
CA ARG A 134 9.39 11.00 23.63
C ARG A 134 10.66 11.84 23.77
N ALA A 135 10.54 13.17 23.78
CA ALA A 135 11.70 14.08 23.84
C ALA A 135 11.31 15.54 24.13
N PHE A 136 12.30 16.37 24.47
CA PHE A 136 12.15 17.83 24.44
C PHE A 136 12.26 18.36 23.02
N LEU A 137 11.18 18.98 22.52
CA LEU A 137 11.07 19.46 21.14
C LEU A 137 10.70 20.94 21.08
N CYS A 138 11.28 21.67 20.12
CA CYS A 138 10.84 23.03 19.79
C CYS A 138 9.59 23.01 18.89
N LYS A 139 8.85 24.12 18.87
CA LYS A 139 7.64 24.30 18.05
C LYS A 139 7.79 23.87 16.59
N ASN A 140 8.90 24.24 15.94
CA ASN A 140 9.16 23.90 14.53
C ASN A 140 9.29 22.39 14.31
N CYS A 141 9.98 21.68 15.22
CA CYS A 141 10.12 20.23 15.16
C CYS A 141 8.79 19.53 15.43
N ILE A 142 7.96 20.07 16.32
CA ILE A 142 6.60 19.56 16.60
C ILE A 142 5.72 19.69 15.35
N GLU A 143 5.74 20.85 14.68
CA GLU A 143 4.96 21.07 13.46
C GLU A 143 5.42 20.17 12.31
N LYS A 144 6.74 19.96 12.18
CA LYS A 144 7.31 19.04 11.19
C LYS A 144 6.89 17.58 11.49
N LEU A 145 7.04 17.12 12.73
CA LEU A 145 6.66 15.77 13.14
C LEU A 145 5.16 15.51 12.89
N ASN A 146 4.30 16.48 13.25
CA ASN A 146 2.86 16.38 13.00
C ASN A 146 2.53 16.35 11.51
N ARG A 147 3.29 17.08 10.67
CA ARG A 147 3.12 17.05 9.21
C ARG A 147 3.53 15.70 8.64
N ASP A 148 4.70 15.18 9.04
CA ASP A 148 5.22 13.90 8.58
C ASP A 148 4.30 12.74 9.02
N LEU A 149 3.78 12.80 10.26
CA LEU A 149 2.77 11.85 10.74
C LEU A 149 1.47 11.93 9.92
N ARG A 150 0.99 13.15 9.61
CA ARG A 150 -0.19 13.33 8.74
C ARG A 150 0.03 12.76 7.34
N LEU A 151 1.22 12.94 6.78
CA LEU A 151 1.58 12.37 5.48
C LEU A 151 1.62 10.84 5.53
N ALA A 152 2.27 10.26 6.55
CA ALA A 152 2.31 8.81 6.75
C ALA A 152 0.92 8.21 7.03
N LEU A 153 0.06 8.93 7.75
CA LEU A 153 -1.35 8.55 7.95
C LEU A 153 -2.16 8.68 6.66
N GLN A 154 -1.94 9.71 5.86
CA GLN A 154 -2.55 9.84 4.53
C GLN A 154 -2.10 8.72 3.60
N GLU A 155 -0.83 8.34 3.63
CA GLU A 155 -0.30 7.20 2.89
C GLU A 155 -0.89 5.87 3.36
N LYS A 156 -0.99 5.65 4.68
CA LYS A 156 -1.69 4.49 5.27
C LYS A 156 -3.18 4.47 4.94
N HIS A 157 -3.83 5.62 4.94
CA HIS A 157 -5.24 5.74 4.55
C HIS A 157 -5.43 5.49 3.04
N ASN A 158 -4.48 5.94 2.21
CA ASN A 158 -4.45 5.66 0.78
C ASN A 158 -4.14 4.17 0.48
N THR A 159 -3.50 3.44 1.40
CA THR A 159 -3.22 1.99 1.28
C THR A 159 -4.24 1.10 1.99
N ASN A 160 -5.16 1.65 2.77
CA ASN A 160 -6.27 0.90 3.35
C ASN A 160 -7.28 0.50 2.26
N ARG A 161 -7.41 -0.83 2.06
CA ARG A 161 -8.26 -1.54 1.07
C ARG A 161 -9.69 -1.01 0.86
N PHE A 162 -10.26 -0.28 1.82
CA PHE A 162 -11.62 0.26 1.71
C PHE A 162 -11.73 1.47 0.78
N SER A 163 -10.65 2.23 0.58
CA SER A 163 -10.61 3.37 -0.36
C SER A 163 -10.29 2.97 -1.81
N PHE A 164 -9.87 1.72 -2.03
CA PHE A 164 -9.53 1.18 -3.36
C PHE A 164 -10.76 1.01 -4.26
N LEU A 165 -11.95 0.78 -3.68
CA LEU A 165 -13.22 0.75 -4.42
C LEU A 165 -13.69 2.14 -4.88
N SER A 166 -13.12 3.22 -4.33
CA SER A 166 -13.56 4.60 -4.59
C SER A 166 -12.62 5.39 -5.49
N ARG A 167 -11.45 4.86 -5.84
CA ARG A 167 -10.48 5.52 -6.73
C ARG A 167 -10.20 4.67 -7.96
N GLY A 168 -11.19 4.61 -8.85
CA GLY A 168 -10.88 4.46 -10.25
C GLY A 168 -10.19 5.74 -10.73
N SER A 169 -8.87 5.73 -10.88
CA SER A 169 -8.16 6.52 -11.90
C SER A 169 -6.64 6.43 -11.78
N PHE A 170 -6.05 6.05 -12.91
CA PHE A 170 -4.72 6.42 -13.38
C PHE A 170 -3.54 5.94 -12.53
N ASP A 171 -3.22 4.66 -12.67
CA ASP A 171 -1.82 4.24 -12.58
C ASP A 171 -1.05 5.03 -13.67
N SER A 172 -0.15 5.91 -13.24
CA SER A 172 0.52 6.93 -14.08
C SER A 172 1.51 6.35 -15.11
N GLY A 173 1.47 5.04 -15.33
CA GLY A 173 2.25 4.31 -16.33
C GLY A 173 1.43 3.51 -17.35
N GLU A 174 0.09 3.52 -17.30
CA GLU A 174 -0.74 2.82 -18.30
C GLU A 174 -1.09 3.74 -19.47
N ASN A 175 -0.64 3.38 -20.67
CA ASN A 175 -1.09 4.03 -21.90
C ASN A 175 -2.46 3.46 -22.30
N THR A 176 -3.52 3.91 -21.61
CA THR A 176 -4.90 3.44 -21.81
C THR A 176 -5.37 3.59 -23.26
N LEU A 177 -5.04 4.71 -23.92
CA LEU A 177 -5.38 4.96 -25.33
C LEU A 177 -4.76 3.91 -26.27
N ALA A 178 -3.49 3.58 -26.07
CA ALA A 178 -2.80 2.55 -26.84
C ALA A 178 -3.40 1.15 -26.56
N GLY A 179 -3.77 0.89 -25.30
CA GLY A 179 -4.50 -0.31 -24.91
C GLY A 179 -5.84 -0.47 -25.63
N ILE A 180 -6.66 0.59 -25.66
CA ILE A 180 -7.95 0.59 -26.39
C ILE A 180 -7.74 0.23 -27.86
N PHE A 181 -6.74 0.85 -28.51
CA PHE A 181 -6.42 0.54 -29.89
C PHE A 181 -6.00 -0.92 -30.10
N GLY A 182 -5.23 -1.47 -29.15
CA GLY A 182 -4.84 -2.87 -29.15
C GLY A 182 -6.00 -3.84 -28.95
N ALA A 183 -6.90 -3.56 -28.01
CA ALA A 183 -8.12 -4.33 -27.82
C ALA A 183 -8.99 -4.31 -29.07
N PHE A 184 -9.10 -3.17 -29.74
CA PHE A 184 -9.87 -3.03 -30.97
C PHE A 184 -9.29 -3.87 -32.12
N ILE A 185 -7.97 -3.88 -32.30
CA ILE A 185 -7.32 -4.77 -33.29
C ILE A 185 -7.57 -6.24 -32.93
N GLY A 186 -7.37 -6.60 -31.66
CA GLY A 186 -7.63 -7.96 -31.16
C GLY A 186 -9.07 -8.41 -31.38
N MET A 187 -10.02 -7.51 -31.16
CA MET A 187 -11.45 -7.70 -31.41
C MET A 187 -11.73 -7.99 -32.89
N CYS A 188 -11.22 -7.17 -33.81
CA CYS A 188 -11.41 -7.38 -35.25
C CYS A 188 -10.86 -8.74 -35.71
N ILE A 189 -9.65 -9.11 -35.27
CA ILE A 189 -9.05 -10.41 -35.59
C ILE A 189 -9.84 -11.55 -34.95
N GLY A 190 -10.33 -11.36 -33.72
CA GLY A 190 -11.16 -12.32 -33.00
C GLY A 190 -12.50 -12.57 -33.68
N ILE A 191 -13.17 -11.53 -34.16
CA ILE A 191 -14.44 -11.62 -34.91
C ILE A 191 -14.20 -12.36 -36.24
N LEU A 192 -13.13 -12.06 -36.96
CA LEU A 192 -12.78 -12.79 -38.18
C LEU A 192 -12.53 -14.27 -37.88
N SER A 193 -11.77 -14.56 -36.82
CA SER A 193 -11.48 -15.94 -36.39
C SER A 193 -12.75 -16.68 -35.97
N TRP A 194 -13.70 -15.99 -35.35
CA TRP A 194 -15.00 -16.54 -34.95
C TRP A 194 -15.72 -17.16 -36.15
N PHE A 195 -15.83 -16.42 -37.26
CA PHE A 195 -16.52 -16.89 -38.46
C PHE A 195 -15.87 -18.10 -39.14
N PHE A 196 -14.55 -18.26 -39.01
CA PHE A 196 -13.87 -19.46 -39.50
C PHE A 196 -14.08 -20.64 -38.56
N LEU A 197 -14.00 -20.40 -37.25
CA LEU A 197 -14.09 -21.45 -36.26
C LEU A 197 -15.50 -22.05 -36.19
N THR A 198 -16.56 -21.24 -36.21
CA THR A 198 -17.95 -21.72 -36.08
C THR A 198 -18.45 -22.55 -37.27
N GLN A 199 -17.67 -22.67 -38.35
CA GLN A 199 -17.95 -23.62 -39.44
C GLN A 199 -17.74 -25.07 -39.01
N HIS A 200 -17.05 -25.30 -37.89
CA HIS A 200 -16.78 -26.64 -37.34
C HIS A 200 -17.66 -26.94 -36.11
N PRO A 201 -17.99 -28.22 -35.82
CA PRO A 201 -18.88 -28.60 -34.72
C PRO A 201 -18.38 -28.19 -33.32
N VAL A 202 -17.07 -28.08 -33.12
CA VAL A 202 -16.42 -27.66 -31.85
C VAL A 202 -16.02 -26.17 -31.90
N GLY A 203 -16.43 -25.48 -32.96
CA GLY A 203 -15.98 -24.13 -33.31
C GLY A 203 -16.40 -23.06 -32.31
N TYR A 204 -17.63 -23.13 -31.85
CA TYR A 204 -18.26 -22.14 -30.94
C TYR A 204 -17.48 -21.93 -29.63
N PRO A 205 -17.20 -22.98 -28.83
CA PRO A 205 -16.37 -22.85 -27.63
C PRO A 205 -14.99 -22.23 -27.92
N LEU A 206 -14.32 -22.68 -28.98
CA LEU A 206 -12.98 -22.21 -29.35
C LEU A 206 -13.00 -20.75 -29.81
N ALA A 207 -14.05 -20.34 -30.53
CA ALA A 207 -14.26 -18.97 -30.97
C ALA A 207 -14.41 -18.01 -29.78
N GLY A 208 -15.16 -18.40 -28.75
CA GLY A 208 -15.26 -17.67 -27.49
C GLY A 208 -13.91 -17.47 -26.80
N PHE A 209 -13.11 -18.54 -26.73
CA PHE A 209 -11.76 -18.47 -26.18
C PHE A 209 -10.86 -17.52 -26.98
N VAL A 210 -10.79 -17.68 -28.31
CA VAL A 210 -9.89 -16.90 -29.18
C VAL A 210 -10.26 -15.42 -29.17
N LEU A 211 -11.56 -15.10 -29.25
CA LEU A 211 -12.05 -13.72 -29.20
C LEU A 211 -11.64 -13.04 -27.88
N SER A 212 -11.92 -13.68 -26.75
CA SER A 212 -11.55 -13.17 -25.43
C SER A 212 -10.03 -13.02 -25.29
N PHE A 213 -9.27 -14.05 -25.66
CA PHE A 213 -7.82 -14.02 -25.60
C PHE A 213 -7.21 -12.87 -26.40
N LEU A 214 -7.63 -12.67 -27.65
CA LEU A 214 -7.08 -11.64 -28.53
C LEU A 214 -7.40 -10.21 -28.06
N ILE A 215 -8.58 -9.97 -27.49
CA ILE A 215 -8.95 -8.66 -26.94
C ILE A 215 -8.03 -8.31 -25.76
N PHE A 216 -7.91 -9.22 -24.78
CA PHE A 216 -7.06 -8.98 -23.61
C PHE A 216 -5.57 -8.93 -23.98
N PHE A 217 -5.13 -9.79 -24.90
CA PHE A 217 -3.74 -9.79 -25.39
C PHE A 217 -3.41 -8.51 -26.14
N GLY A 218 -4.28 -8.06 -27.03
CA GLY A 218 -4.12 -6.83 -27.79
C GLY A 218 -4.00 -5.61 -26.88
N TYR A 219 -4.88 -5.52 -25.86
CA TYR A 219 -4.82 -4.45 -24.88
C TYR A 219 -3.48 -4.43 -24.13
N LYS A 220 -3.12 -5.56 -23.50
CA LYS A 220 -1.89 -5.65 -22.70
C LYS A 220 -0.63 -5.38 -23.52
N LYS A 221 -0.59 -5.87 -24.76
CA LYS A 221 0.58 -5.70 -25.65
C LYS A 221 0.89 -4.22 -25.93
N LEU A 222 -0.13 -3.38 -26.08
CA LEU A 222 0.02 -1.98 -26.44
C LEU A 222 -0.05 -1.02 -25.24
N SER A 223 -0.75 -1.41 -24.17
CA SER A 223 -0.86 -0.61 -22.95
C SER A 223 0.33 -0.77 -22.00
N THR A 224 1.17 -1.81 -22.19
CA THR A 224 2.33 -2.20 -21.35
C THR A 224 1.96 -2.69 -19.96
N LYS A 225 0.96 -2.08 -19.33
CA LYS A 225 0.30 -2.51 -18.10
C LYS A 225 -1.20 -2.63 -18.33
N MET A 226 -1.92 -3.22 -17.39
CA MET A 226 -3.36 -3.39 -17.49
C MET A 226 -3.98 -3.01 -16.16
N SER A 227 -4.67 -1.87 -16.08
CA SER A 227 -5.38 -1.47 -14.87
C SER A 227 -6.78 -2.08 -14.81
N ILE A 228 -7.47 -1.87 -13.69
CA ILE A 228 -8.90 -2.19 -13.53
C ILE A 228 -9.75 -1.47 -14.59
N LEU A 229 -9.39 -0.24 -14.97
CA LEU A 229 -10.10 0.49 -16.02
C LEU A 229 -9.90 -0.18 -17.38
N GLY A 230 -8.68 -0.60 -17.69
CA GLY A 230 -8.38 -1.39 -18.89
C GLY A 230 -9.11 -2.73 -18.94
N LEU A 231 -9.22 -3.42 -17.80
CA LEU A 231 -10.02 -4.64 -17.65
C LEU A 231 -11.50 -4.41 -17.98
N ILE A 232 -12.11 -3.35 -17.42
CA ILE A 232 -13.51 -3.00 -17.67
C ILE A 232 -13.75 -2.72 -19.15
N ILE A 233 -12.85 -1.99 -19.81
CA ILE A 233 -12.93 -1.72 -21.25
C ILE A 233 -12.88 -3.02 -22.05
N CYS A 234 -11.92 -3.90 -21.76
CA CYS A 234 -11.77 -5.19 -22.45
C CYS A 234 -13.01 -6.08 -22.27
N VAL A 235 -13.55 -6.17 -21.06
CA VAL A 235 -14.78 -6.93 -20.78
C VAL A 235 -15.95 -6.35 -21.55
N THR A 236 -16.08 -5.03 -21.59
CA THR A 236 -17.17 -4.36 -22.34
C THR A 236 -17.07 -4.65 -23.84
N MET A 237 -15.87 -4.52 -24.42
CA MET A 237 -15.64 -4.87 -25.83
C MET A 237 -15.89 -6.36 -26.11
N LEU A 238 -15.49 -7.25 -25.21
CA LEU A 238 -15.73 -8.68 -25.33
C LEU A 238 -17.22 -9.00 -25.37
N VAL A 239 -18.01 -8.47 -24.43
CA VAL A 239 -19.46 -8.73 -24.37
C VAL A 239 -20.15 -8.26 -25.64
N ILE A 240 -19.87 -7.04 -26.10
CA ILE A 240 -20.48 -6.48 -27.31
C ILE A 240 -20.11 -7.34 -28.53
N SER A 241 -18.83 -7.65 -28.69
CA SER A 241 -18.32 -8.40 -29.84
C SER A 241 -18.79 -9.84 -29.86
N PHE A 242 -18.87 -10.46 -28.69
CA PHE A 242 -19.38 -11.81 -28.51
C PHE A 242 -20.85 -11.89 -28.92
N LEU A 243 -21.70 -11.00 -28.40
CA LEU A 243 -23.13 -10.99 -28.73
C LEU A 243 -23.36 -10.75 -30.23
N LEU A 244 -22.63 -9.79 -30.82
CA LEU A 244 -22.74 -9.49 -32.25
C LEU A 244 -22.31 -10.70 -33.10
N SER A 245 -21.17 -11.31 -32.79
CA SER A 245 -20.62 -12.45 -33.55
C SER A 245 -21.49 -13.69 -33.40
N PHE A 246 -21.97 -13.96 -32.17
CA PHE A 246 -22.86 -15.07 -31.89
C PHE A 246 -24.19 -14.94 -32.65
N PHE A 247 -24.84 -13.78 -32.54
CA PHE A 247 -26.11 -13.51 -33.22
C PHE A 247 -25.98 -13.66 -34.74
N PHE A 248 -24.94 -13.09 -35.33
CA PHE A 248 -24.71 -13.20 -36.77
C PHE A 248 -24.41 -14.64 -37.18
N SER A 249 -23.52 -15.34 -36.47
CA SER A 249 -23.15 -16.72 -36.78
C SER A 249 -24.33 -17.67 -36.69
N GLU A 250 -25.16 -17.57 -35.64
CA GLU A 250 -26.37 -18.39 -35.52
C GLU A 250 -27.42 -18.04 -36.57
N SER A 251 -27.57 -16.75 -36.91
CA SER A 251 -28.48 -16.35 -37.99
C SER A 251 -28.05 -16.92 -39.33
N VAL A 252 -26.76 -16.97 -39.63
CA VAL A 252 -26.23 -17.62 -40.85
C VAL A 252 -26.43 -19.13 -40.79
N ARG A 253 -26.18 -19.79 -39.66
CA ARG A 253 -26.40 -21.23 -39.50
C ARG A 253 -27.86 -21.60 -39.75
N LEU A 254 -28.80 -20.92 -39.09
CA LEU A 254 -30.24 -21.14 -39.27
C LEU A 254 -30.67 -20.87 -40.72
N LEU A 255 -30.13 -19.83 -41.35
CA LEU A 255 -30.40 -19.53 -42.76
C LEU A 255 -29.99 -20.69 -43.68
N VAL A 256 -28.78 -21.24 -43.49
CA VAL A 256 -28.27 -22.37 -44.28
C VAL A 256 -29.11 -23.62 -44.01
N GLU A 257 -29.40 -23.91 -42.75
CA GLU A 257 -30.16 -25.08 -42.33
C GLU A 257 -31.58 -25.06 -42.89
N LEU A 258 -32.31 -23.96 -42.72
CA LEU A 258 -33.67 -23.80 -43.24
C LEU A 258 -33.71 -23.84 -44.76
N ASN A 259 -32.79 -23.15 -45.45
CA ASN A 259 -32.75 -23.16 -46.91
C ASN A 259 -32.35 -24.52 -47.50
N SER A 260 -31.56 -25.31 -46.78
CA SER A 260 -31.20 -26.68 -47.21
C SER A 260 -32.36 -27.67 -47.12
N ASN A 261 -33.35 -27.39 -46.26
CA ASN A 261 -34.52 -28.23 -46.02
C ASN A 261 -35.77 -27.77 -46.80
N LEU A 262 -35.66 -26.74 -47.64
CA LEU A 262 -36.77 -26.24 -48.45
C LEU A 262 -37.10 -27.18 -49.61
N THR A 263 -38.40 -27.34 -49.88
CA THR A 263 -38.91 -27.93 -51.13
C THR A 263 -38.75 -26.95 -52.30
N ILE A 264 -38.53 -27.47 -53.51
CA ILE A 264 -38.18 -26.71 -54.74
C ILE A 264 -39.11 -25.51 -55.04
N ASP A 265 -40.38 -25.57 -54.61
CA ASP A 265 -41.40 -24.56 -54.93
C ASP A 265 -41.55 -23.43 -53.89
N SER A 266 -40.77 -23.43 -52.81
CA SER A 266 -40.86 -22.41 -51.75
C SER A 266 -39.80 -21.32 -51.89
N PRO A 267 -40.14 -20.03 -51.66
CA PRO A 267 -39.15 -18.96 -51.74
C PRO A 267 -38.07 -19.13 -50.65
N PRO A 268 -36.78 -18.90 -50.98
CA PRO A 268 -35.71 -19.02 -50.00
C PRO A 268 -35.84 -17.96 -48.91
N TYR A 269 -35.53 -18.35 -47.67
CA TYR A 269 -35.42 -17.42 -46.57
C TYR A 269 -34.22 -16.50 -46.79
N THR A 270 -34.35 -15.24 -46.40
CA THR A 270 -33.25 -14.27 -46.41
C THR A 270 -32.71 -14.05 -45.00
N PHE A 271 -31.48 -13.53 -44.89
CA PHE A 271 -30.87 -13.17 -43.60
C PHE A 271 -31.75 -12.19 -42.80
N ALA A 272 -32.44 -11.27 -43.49
CA ALA A 272 -33.36 -10.33 -42.86
C ALA A 272 -34.58 -11.03 -42.21
N ASP A 273 -35.06 -12.12 -42.81
CA ASP A 273 -36.20 -12.88 -42.29
C ASP A 273 -35.81 -13.66 -41.04
N ILE A 274 -34.62 -14.26 -41.05
CA ILE A 274 -34.06 -14.99 -39.92
C ILE A 274 -33.77 -14.06 -38.74
N THR A 275 -33.12 -12.92 -38.98
CA THR A 275 -32.78 -11.96 -37.93
C THR A 275 -34.02 -11.34 -37.26
N LYS A 276 -35.06 -10.99 -38.03
CA LYS A 276 -36.34 -10.49 -37.47
C LYS A 276 -37.05 -11.53 -36.60
N SER A 277 -36.90 -12.80 -36.94
CA SER A 277 -37.58 -13.92 -36.26
C SER A 277 -36.66 -14.69 -35.30
N PHE A 278 -35.46 -14.17 -35.02
CA PHE A 278 -34.43 -14.90 -34.28
C PHE A 278 -34.92 -15.36 -32.89
N PHE A 279 -35.61 -14.48 -32.16
CA PHE A 279 -36.18 -14.82 -30.85
C PHE A 279 -37.31 -15.86 -30.94
N THR A 280 -38.00 -15.93 -32.06
CA THR A 280 -39.00 -16.97 -32.32
C THR A 280 -38.31 -18.32 -32.46
N TYR A 281 -37.22 -18.42 -33.22
CA TYR A 281 -36.42 -19.65 -33.34
C TYR A 281 -35.79 -20.06 -32.00
N LEU A 282 -35.37 -19.10 -31.17
CA LEU A 282 -34.88 -19.37 -29.82
C LEU A 282 -35.96 -19.98 -28.89
N SER A 283 -37.24 -19.78 -29.21
CA SER A 283 -38.38 -20.31 -28.46
C SER A 283 -38.88 -21.66 -28.99
N MET A 284 -38.45 -22.06 -30.19
CA MET A 284 -38.82 -23.34 -30.80
C MET A 284 -37.99 -24.48 -30.21
N PRO A 285 -38.59 -25.58 -29.71
CA PRO A 285 -37.87 -26.67 -29.05
C PRO A 285 -36.78 -27.29 -29.93
N GLU A 286 -37.01 -27.35 -31.25
CA GLU A 286 -36.12 -27.95 -32.23
C GLU A 286 -34.75 -27.25 -32.32
N TYR A 287 -34.72 -25.92 -32.19
CA TYR A 287 -33.49 -25.12 -32.35
C TYR A 287 -32.94 -24.61 -31.01
N LYS A 288 -33.80 -24.49 -29.99
CA LYS A 288 -33.50 -23.89 -28.70
C LYS A 288 -32.29 -24.54 -28.03
N ASP A 289 -32.30 -25.86 -27.88
CA ASP A 289 -31.28 -26.57 -27.10
C ASP A 289 -29.88 -26.39 -27.73
N GLN A 290 -29.81 -26.43 -29.06
CA GLN A 290 -28.55 -26.24 -29.76
C GLN A 290 -28.04 -24.80 -29.66
N ILE A 291 -28.91 -23.80 -29.84
CA ILE A 291 -28.54 -22.38 -29.74
C ILE A 291 -28.08 -22.05 -28.31
N VAL A 292 -28.82 -22.52 -27.30
CA VAL A 292 -28.48 -22.31 -25.89
C VAL A 292 -27.16 -23.00 -25.53
N ASN A 293 -26.94 -24.24 -25.98
CA ASN A 293 -25.68 -24.95 -25.75
C ASN A 293 -24.49 -24.25 -26.40
N ASN A 294 -24.61 -23.80 -27.65
CA ASN A 294 -23.56 -23.04 -28.33
C ASN A 294 -23.24 -21.73 -27.59
N PHE A 295 -24.26 -21.02 -27.12
CA PHE A 295 -24.09 -19.80 -26.34
C PHE A 295 -23.38 -20.05 -25.01
N LEU A 296 -23.83 -21.06 -24.25
CA LEU A 296 -23.28 -21.40 -22.95
C LEU A 296 -21.83 -21.86 -23.06
N LEU A 297 -21.52 -22.78 -23.98
CA LEU A 297 -20.15 -23.29 -24.14
C LEU A 297 -19.18 -22.19 -24.58
N SER A 298 -19.60 -21.31 -25.49
CA SER A 298 -18.77 -20.19 -25.95
C SER A 298 -18.56 -19.14 -24.86
N SER A 299 -19.62 -18.80 -24.12
CA SER A 299 -19.53 -17.84 -23.02
C SER A 299 -18.73 -18.38 -21.84
N MET A 300 -18.83 -19.67 -21.52
CA MET A 300 -18.02 -20.31 -20.48
C MET A 300 -16.53 -20.23 -20.80
N LEU A 301 -16.10 -20.59 -22.03
CA LEU A 301 -14.68 -20.50 -22.39
C LEU A 301 -14.18 -19.06 -22.45
N ALA A 302 -14.98 -18.12 -22.97
CA ALA A 302 -14.66 -16.69 -22.97
C ALA A 302 -14.55 -16.10 -21.56
N PHE A 303 -15.35 -16.61 -20.61
CA PHE A 303 -15.31 -16.23 -19.21
C PHE A 303 -14.08 -16.81 -18.51
N VAL A 304 -13.75 -18.08 -18.75
CA VAL A 304 -12.54 -18.71 -18.19
C VAL A 304 -11.29 -17.96 -18.62
N THR A 305 -11.18 -17.53 -19.87
CA THR A 305 -10.04 -16.72 -20.33
C THR A 305 -10.00 -15.34 -19.69
N ALA A 306 -11.16 -14.68 -19.54
CA ALA A 306 -11.25 -13.40 -18.84
C ALA A 306 -10.85 -13.54 -17.36
N LEU A 307 -11.30 -14.61 -16.70
CA LEU A 307 -10.98 -14.91 -15.31
C LEU A 307 -9.50 -15.25 -15.12
N LEU A 308 -8.93 -16.08 -16.01
CA LEU A 308 -7.49 -16.39 -15.98
C LEU A 308 -6.66 -15.12 -16.16
N ARG A 309 -7.08 -14.20 -17.04
CA ARG A 309 -6.42 -12.91 -17.19
C ARG A 309 -6.56 -12.02 -15.97
N TYR A 310 -7.73 -12.00 -15.33
CA TYR A 310 -7.94 -11.30 -14.07
C TYR A 310 -7.04 -11.84 -12.95
N ILE A 311 -6.93 -13.17 -12.81
CA ILE A 311 -6.06 -13.81 -11.80
C ILE A 311 -4.58 -13.49 -12.07
N MET A 312 -4.15 -13.48 -13.34
CA MET A 312 -2.79 -13.07 -13.69
C MET A 312 -2.52 -11.60 -13.37
N TYR A 313 -3.50 -10.72 -13.60
CA TYR A 313 -3.41 -9.32 -13.21
C TYR A 313 -3.18 -9.17 -11.70
N CYS A 314 -3.97 -9.86 -10.87
CA CYS A 314 -3.81 -9.84 -9.40
C CYS A 314 -2.49 -10.43 -8.88
N ARG A 315 -1.65 -11.04 -9.74
CA ARG A 315 -0.34 -11.59 -9.39
C ARG A 315 0.85 -10.75 -9.87
N GLU A 316 0.62 -9.81 -10.79
CA GLU A 316 1.66 -8.95 -11.36
C GLU A 316 1.85 -7.65 -10.55
N ASP A 317 0.91 -7.32 -9.64
CA ASP A 317 0.98 -6.27 -8.61
C ASP A 317 1.38 -6.86 -7.24
#